data_AF-A0A397BPG5-F1
#
_entry.id   AF-A0A397BPG5-F1
#
_cell.length_a   1.000
_cell.length_b   1.000
_cell.length_c   1.000
_cell.angle_alpha   90.00
_cell.angle_beta   90.00
_cell.angle_gamma   90.00
#
_symmetry.space_group_name_H-M   'P 1'
#
loop_
_entity.id
_entity.type
_entity.pdbx_description
1 polymer ?
#
loop_
_entity_poly.entity_id
_entity_poly.type
_entity_poly.pdbx_seq_one_letter_code
_entity_poly.pdbx_strand_id
1 'polypeptide(L)'
;RVVTLLVVAHTPHAILLPHVLDIVPLVVDALNLKEPPYAALLGHPALVTFEMCFQHDPQLVYGYLNQLFPGLLWQSQHWCVFGRLSTNIHVGNVCLYNSHAVKDRLRALGCLASLAKIKYELIHPHKERVIKGLLAALDDRKRTVRQAAVKVRNQWSIL
;
A
#
# COMPACT_ATOMS: atom_id res chain seq x y z
N ARG A 1 14.12 7.17 10.81
CA ARG A 1 13.32 6.24 9.95
C ARG A 1 12.23 6.99 9.19
N VAL A 2 11.28 7.67 9.86
CA VAL A 2 10.20 8.46 9.20
C VAL A 2 10.74 9.55 8.24
N VAL A 3 11.69 10.37 8.71
CA VAL A 3 12.30 11.45 7.89
C VAL A 3 13.04 10.89 6.67
N THR A 4 13.78 9.79 6.85
CA THR A 4 14.52 9.12 5.77
C THR A 4 13.59 8.68 4.65
N LEU A 5 12.41 8.14 4.98
CA LEU A 5 11.45 7.68 3.99
C LEU A 5 10.76 8.84 3.24
N LEU A 6 10.54 9.97 3.92
CA LEU A 6 10.03 11.18 3.28
C LEU A 6 11.02 11.75 2.28
N VAL A 7 12.32 11.73 2.60
CA VAL A 7 13.37 12.13 1.66
C VAL A 7 13.40 11.17 0.47
N VAL A 8 13.40 9.86 0.71
CA VAL A 8 13.38 8.83 -0.34
C VAL A 8 12.20 9.06 -1.29
N ALA A 9 11.00 9.28 -0.79
CA ALA A 9 9.81 9.41 -1.62
C ALA A 9 9.76 10.67 -2.51
N HIS A 10 10.57 11.68 -2.20
CA HIS A 10 10.69 12.90 -3.03
C HIS A 10 12.01 12.96 -3.78
N THR A 11 12.81 11.89 -3.72
CA THR A 11 14.08 11.79 -4.45
C THR A 11 13.84 11.15 -5.83
N PRO A 12 14.45 11.67 -6.91
CA PRO A 12 14.38 11.05 -8.23
C PRO A 12 14.81 9.58 -8.20
N HIS A 13 14.08 8.72 -8.91
CA HIS A 13 14.31 7.27 -8.90
C HIS A 13 15.75 6.90 -9.28
N ALA A 14 16.36 7.63 -10.22
CA ALA A 14 17.75 7.41 -10.66
C ALA A 14 18.78 7.46 -9.52
N ILE A 15 18.51 8.24 -8.47
CA ILE A 15 19.40 8.37 -7.30
C ILE A 15 19.15 7.24 -6.30
N LEU A 16 17.93 6.68 -6.28
CA LEU A 16 17.53 5.64 -5.33
C LEU A 16 17.92 4.24 -5.78
N LEU A 17 18.01 3.99 -7.09
CA LEU A 17 18.28 2.66 -7.67
C LEU A 17 19.54 1.98 -7.10
N PRO A 18 20.68 2.66 -6.89
CA PRO A 18 21.86 2.02 -6.29
C PRO A 18 21.66 1.56 -4.83
N HIS A 19 20.66 2.11 -4.13
CA HIS A 19 20.42 1.90 -2.70
C HIS A 19 19.13 1.11 -2.42
N VAL A 20 18.55 0.45 -3.43
CA VAL A 20 17.26 -0.24 -3.31
C VAL A 20 17.23 -1.31 -2.22
N LEU A 21 18.35 -2.01 -2.01
CA LEU A 21 18.45 -3.04 -0.95
C LEU A 21 18.26 -2.46 0.45
N ASP A 22 18.76 -1.24 0.69
CA ASP A 22 18.62 -0.55 1.98
C ASP A 22 17.23 0.10 2.12
N ILE A 23 16.60 0.45 1.00
CA ILE A 23 15.31 1.14 0.96
C ILE A 23 14.15 0.17 1.20
N VAL A 24 14.19 -1.03 0.62
CA VAL A 24 13.10 -2.03 0.71
C VAL A 24 12.62 -2.29 2.14
N PRO A 25 13.47 -2.60 3.13
CA PRO A 25 13.01 -2.83 4.50
C PRO A 25 12.32 -1.60 5.11
N LEU A 26 12.81 -0.39 4.80
CA LEU A 26 12.18 0.85 5.28
C LEU A 26 10.78 1.05 4.68
N VAL A 27 10.62 0.71 3.40
CA VAL A 27 9.33 0.76 2.69
C VAL A 27 8.35 -0.26 3.25
N VAL A 28 8.82 -1.49 3.52
CA VAL A 28 8.01 -2.55 4.13
C VAL A 28 7.51 -2.14 5.51
N ASP A 29 8.39 -1.55 6.34
CA ASP A 29 8.00 -1.00 7.64
C ASP A 29 6.94 0.09 7.48
N ALA A 30 7.16 1.02 6.56
CA ALA A 30 6.25 2.15 6.34
C ALA A 30 4.85 1.74 5.85
N LEU A 31 4.75 0.72 4.99
CA LEU A 31 3.46 0.16 4.54
C LEU A 31 2.64 -0.41 5.71
N ASN A 32 3.32 -0.87 6.76
CA ASN A 32 2.72 -1.47 7.95
C ASN A 32 2.48 -0.48 9.10
N LEU A 33 2.89 0.79 8.98
CA LEU A 33 2.63 1.81 9.99
C LEU A 33 1.13 2.16 10.04
N LYS A 34 0.52 1.95 11.20
CA LYS A 34 -0.90 2.22 11.46
C LYS A 34 -1.14 3.40 12.40
N GLU A 35 -0.10 3.87 13.07
CA GLU A 35 -0.20 4.93 14.07
C GLU A 35 -0.30 6.31 13.42
N PRO A 36 -1.33 7.12 13.75
CA PRO A 36 -1.36 8.52 13.36
C PRO A 36 -0.29 9.33 14.12
N PRO A 37 0.30 10.39 13.53
CA PRO A 37 0.04 10.91 12.18
C PRO A 37 0.80 10.17 11.06
N TYR A 38 1.72 9.27 11.42
CA TYR A 38 2.67 8.65 10.48
C TYR A 38 2.00 7.80 9.40
N ALA A 39 0.93 7.08 9.74
CA ALA A 39 0.18 6.27 8.77
C ALA A 39 -0.37 7.10 7.59
N ALA A 40 -0.85 8.32 7.86
CA ALA A 40 -1.37 9.20 6.81
C ALA A 40 -0.24 9.86 5.99
N LEU A 41 0.90 10.12 6.64
CA LEU A 41 2.03 10.82 6.03
C LEU A 41 2.87 9.90 5.13
N LEU A 42 3.03 8.63 5.51
CA LEU A 42 3.99 7.71 4.88
C LEU A 42 3.34 6.69 3.93
N GLY A 43 2.03 6.47 4.00
CA GLY A 43 1.37 5.46 3.16
C GLY A 43 1.56 5.70 1.66
N HIS A 44 1.29 6.94 1.18
CA HIS A 44 1.47 7.30 -0.22
C HIS A 44 2.95 7.21 -0.68
N PRO A 45 3.91 7.87 -0.02
CA PRO A 45 5.35 7.67 -0.20
C PRO A 45 5.79 6.20 -0.30
N ALA A 46 5.34 5.37 0.64
CA ALA A 46 5.73 3.97 0.72
C ALA A 46 5.20 3.17 -0.47
N LEU A 47 3.94 3.39 -0.89
CA LEU A 47 3.36 2.71 -2.04
C LEU A 47 4.08 3.07 -3.36
N VAL A 48 4.40 4.35 -3.56
CA VAL A 48 5.13 4.81 -4.77
C VAL A 48 6.53 4.21 -4.81
N THR A 49 7.24 4.24 -3.68
CA THR A 49 8.60 3.70 -3.58
C THR A 49 8.59 2.18 -3.74
N PHE A 50 7.62 1.48 -3.14
CA PHE A 50 7.45 0.03 -3.33
C PHE A 50 7.23 -0.33 -4.80
N GLU A 51 6.32 0.37 -5.48
CA GLU A 51 6.03 0.14 -6.89
C GLU A 51 7.29 0.31 -7.74
N MET A 52 8.09 1.34 -7.47
CA MET A 52 9.39 1.57 -8.11
C MET A 52 10.38 0.42 -7.87
N CYS A 53 10.60 0.03 -6.61
CA CYS A 53 11.54 -1.05 -6.28
C CYS A 53 11.11 -2.37 -6.91
N PHE A 54 9.81 -2.68 -6.88
CA PHE A 54 9.25 -3.90 -7.43
C PHE A 54 9.35 -3.97 -8.97
N GLN A 55 9.18 -2.83 -9.65
CA GLN A 55 9.37 -2.74 -11.10
C GLN A 55 10.84 -2.86 -11.51
N HIS A 56 11.77 -2.41 -10.65
CA HIS A 56 13.20 -2.54 -10.90
C HIS A 56 13.68 -3.99 -10.79
N ASP A 57 13.40 -4.65 -9.67
CA ASP A 57 13.68 -6.07 -9.47
C ASP A 57 12.70 -6.70 -8.45
N PRO A 58 11.79 -7.60 -8.90
CA PRO A 58 10.86 -8.29 -8.02
C PRO A 58 11.53 -9.16 -6.95
N GLN A 59 12.76 -9.62 -7.14
CA GLN A 59 13.44 -10.51 -6.19
C GLN A 59 13.74 -9.82 -4.86
N LEU A 60 13.90 -8.49 -4.89
CA LEU A 60 14.19 -7.66 -3.72
C LEU A 60 13.15 -7.81 -2.61
N VAL A 61 11.92 -8.19 -2.95
CA VAL A 61 10.80 -8.25 -2.00
C VAL A 61 10.49 -9.66 -1.49
N TYR A 62 11.15 -10.70 -2.00
CA TYR A 62 10.83 -12.09 -1.67
C TYR A 62 11.02 -12.41 -0.18
N GLY A 63 12.04 -11.82 0.45
CA GLY A 63 12.28 -11.95 1.88
C GLY A 63 11.24 -11.25 2.77
N TYR A 64 10.39 -10.41 2.19
CA TYR A 64 9.46 -9.53 2.92
C TYR A 64 7.98 -9.84 2.68
N LEU A 65 7.65 -10.91 1.94
CA LEU A 65 6.27 -11.23 1.54
C LEU A 65 5.31 -11.31 2.74
N ASN A 66 5.78 -11.87 3.87
CA ASN A 66 4.98 -11.98 5.09
C ASN A 66 4.54 -10.63 5.67
N GLN A 67 5.38 -9.60 5.56
CA GLN A 67 5.10 -8.24 6.03
C GLN A 67 4.42 -7.41 4.94
N LEU A 68 4.72 -7.67 3.66
CA LEU A 68 4.16 -6.92 2.54
C LEU A 68 2.68 -7.17 2.34
N PHE A 69 2.21 -8.42 2.40
CA PHE A 69 0.78 -8.69 2.18
C PHE A 69 -0.12 -7.98 3.20
N PRO A 70 0.12 -8.07 4.52
CA PRO A 70 -0.66 -7.30 5.50
C PRO A 70 -0.62 -5.79 5.24
N GLY A 71 0.55 -5.23 4.95
CA GLY A 71 0.72 -3.80 4.68
C GLY A 71 -0.05 -3.34 3.44
N LEU A 72 0.12 -4.03 2.30
CA LEU A 72 -0.59 -3.70 1.06
C LEU A 72 -2.11 -3.91 1.18
N LEU A 73 -2.55 -4.95 1.88
CA LEU A 73 -3.97 -5.16 2.16
C LEU A 73 -4.53 -4.01 3.00
N TRP A 74 -3.82 -3.59 4.04
CA TRP A 74 -4.18 -2.42 4.83
C TRP A 74 -4.30 -1.16 3.96
N GLN A 75 -3.29 -0.86 3.15
CA GLN A 75 -3.30 0.30 2.26
C GLN A 75 -4.42 0.24 1.19
N SER A 76 -4.85 -0.96 0.78
CA SER A 76 -5.94 -1.14 -0.19
C SER A 76 -7.34 -0.84 0.38
N GLN A 77 -7.48 -0.81 1.71
CA GLN A 77 -8.75 -0.68 2.41
C GLN A 77 -8.85 0.60 3.23
N HIS A 78 -7.70 1.19 3.59
CA HIS A 78 -7.66 2.31 4.51
C HIS A 78 -8.36 3.52 3.92
N TRP A 79 -9.54 3.83 4.47
CA TRP A 79 -10.15 5.13 4.30
C TRP A 79 -9.36 6.11 5.15
N CYS A 80 -8.94 7.22 4.55
CA CYS A 80 -8.51 8.40 5.30
C CYS A 80 -9.48 8.60 6.48
N VAL A 81 -8.98 8.49 7.71
CA VAL A 81 -9.80 8.56 8.92
C VAL A 81 -10.40 9.96 8.97
N PHE A 82 -11.72 10.03 8.90
CA PHE A 82 -12.44 11.26 9.21
C PHE A 82 -12.24 11.53 10.71
N GLY A 83 -11.34 12.44 11.04
CA GLY A 83 -11.28 13.02 12.37
C GLY A 83 -12.42 14.03 12.52
N ARG A 84 -13.17 13.96 13.63
CA ARG A 84 -13.93 15.12 14.09
C ARG A 84 -12.91 16.14 14.60
N LEU A 85 -12.69 17.22 13.88
CA LEU A 85 -12.13 18.42 14.51
C LEU A 85 -13.29 19.18 15.13
N SER A 86 -13.28 19.25 16.46
CA SER A 86 -14.09 20.22 17.19
C SER A 86 -13.20 21.43 17.44
N THR A 87 -13.36 22.46 16.62
CA THR A 87 -12.84 23.80 16.93
C THR A 87 -13.99 24.64 17.47
N ASN A 88 -13.72 25.72 18.21
CA ASN A 88 -14.75 26.58 18.82
C ASN A 88 -15.76 27.21 17.82
N ILE A 89 -15.58 27.02 16.52
CA ILE A 89 -16.33 27.72 15.47
C ILE A 89 -17.03 26.74 14.51
N HIS A 90 -16.56 25.49 14.36
CA HIS A 90 -17.19 24.48 13.49
C HIS A 90 -16.97 23.05 14.02
N VAL A 91 -18.07 22.27 14.09
CA VAL A 91 -18.02 20.81 14.23
C VAL A 91 -18.17 20.23 12.82
N GLY A 92 -17.04 19.88 12.20
CA GLY A 92 -17.00 19.36 10.84
C GLY A 92 -16.24 18.04 10.76
N ASN A 93 -16.68 17.14 9.89
CA ASN A 93 -15.88 16.01 9.46
C ASN A 93 -14.77 16.55 8.55
N VAL A 94 -13.54 16.66 9.05
CA VAL A 94 -12.39 17.06 8.23
C VAL A 94 -11.66 15.79 7.80
N CYS A 95 -11.50 15.59 6.49
CA CYS A 95 -10.54 14.64 5.96
C CYS A 95 -9.14 15.13 6.34
N LEU A 96 -8.65 14.74 7.50
CA LEU A 96 -7.28 14.98 7.90
C LEU A 96 -6.38 14.08 7.04
N TYR A 97 -5.86 14.65 5.96
CA TYR A 97 -4.80 14.08 5.14
C TYR A 97 -5.16 12.78 4.42
N ASN A 98 -5.81 12.87 3.26
CA ASN A 98 -5.40 12.07 2.09
C ASN A 98 -6.13 12.52 0.80
N SER A 99 -5.62 13.57 0.14
CA SER A 99 -6.04 13.94 -1.23
C SER A 99 -5.91 12.77 -2.22
N HIS A 100 -5.05 11.80 -1.91
CA HIS A 100 -4.70 10.66 -2.75
C HIS A 100 -5.39 9.35 -2.31
N ALA A 101 -6.34 9.39 -1.37
CA ALA A 101 -6.91 8.18 -0.76
C ALA A 101 -7.37 7.12 -1.78
N VAL A 102 -8.01 7.55 -2.88
CA VAL A 102 -8.47 6.63 -3.93
C VAL A 102 -7.31 6.10 -4.77
N LYS A 103 -6.33 6.97 -5.10
CA LYS A 103 -5.14 6.61 -5.87
C LYS A 103 -4.28 5.60 -5.09
N ASP A 104 -4.14 5.78 -3.78
CA ASP A 104 -3.36 4.90 -2.91
C ASP A 104 -3.99 3.51 -2.83
N ARG A 105 -5.31 3.42 -2.64
CA ARG A 105 -6.02 2.14 -2.66
C ARG A 105 -5.86 1.43 -4.00
N LEU A 106 -6.02 2.16 -5.11
CA LEU A 106 -5.82 1.60 -6.45
C LEU A 106 -4.37 1.14 -6.66
N ARG A 107 -3.38 1.89 -6.20
CA ARG A 107 -1.96 1.52 -6.28
C ARG A 107 -1.66 0.27 -5.45
N ALA A 108 -2.17 0.18 -4.22
CA ALA A 108 -2.04 -1.00 -3.38
C ALA A 108 -2.66 -2.24 -4.04
N LEU A 109 -3.84 -2.10 -4.65
CA LEU A 109 -4.47 -3.16 -5.45
C LEU A 109 -3.62 -3.55 -6.68
N GLY A 110 -3.03 -2.57 -7.36
CA GLY A 110 -2.08 -2.81 -8.47
C GLY A 110 -0.82 -3.56 -8.04
N CYS A 111 -0.29 -3.25 -6.86
CA CYS A 111 0.83 -3.95 -6.24
C CYS A 111 0.47 -5.42 -5.95
N LEU A 112 -0.71 -5.67 -5.36
CA LEU A 112 -1.22 -7.03 -5.13
C LEU A 112 -1.41 -7.82 -6.44
N ALA A 113 -1.93 -7.19 -7.51
CA ALA A 113 -2.02 -7.83 -8.83
C ALA A 113 -0.65 -8.16 -9.44
N SER A 114 0.35 -7.31 -9.20
CA SER A 114 1.71 -7.51 -9.70
C SER A 114 2.42 -8.63 -8.94
N LEU A 115 2.22 -8.71 -7.62
CA LEU A 115 2.71 -9.83 -6.80
C LEU A 115 2.12 -11.17 -7.23
N ALA A 116 0.88 -11.24 -7.72
CA ALA A 116 0.33 -12.50 -8.25
C ALA A 116 1.05 -13.03 -9.50
N LYS A 117 2.00 -12.29 -10.08
CA LYS A 117 2.77 -12.71 -11.26
C LYS A 117 4.15 -13.29 -10.93
N ILE A 118 4.58 -13.24 -9.67
CA ILE A 118 5.87 -13.85 -9.27
C ILE A 118 5.73 -15.37 -9.14
N LYS A 119 6.83 -16.06 -8.82
CA LYS A 119 6.87 -17.53 -8.70
C LYS A 119 5.76 -18.05 -7.77
N TYR A 120 4.97 -19.00 -8.26
CA TYR A 120 3.82 -19.58 -7.55
C TYR A 120 4.18 -20.09 -6.15
N GLU A 121 5.32 -20.79 -6.03
CA GLU A 121 5.84 -21.33 -4.77
C GLU A 121 5.97 -20.28 -3.67
N LEU A 122 6.26 -19.02 -4.03
CA LEU A 122 6.43 -17.92 -3.09
C LEU A 122 5.09 -17.29 -2.66
N ILE A 123 4.05 -17.35 -3.51
CA ILE A 123 2.80 -16.61 -3.29
C ILE A 123 1.61 -17.47 -2.89
N HIS A 124 1.59 -18.75 -3.28
CA HIS A 124 0.50 -19.65 -2.92
C HIS A 124 0.23 -19.75 -1.41
N PRO A 125 1.23 -19.68 -0.50
CA PRO A 125 0.95 -19.72 0.95
C PRO A 125 0.20 -18.48 1.44
N HIS A 126 0.21 -17.41 0.65
CA HIS A 126 -0.45 -16.14 0.97
C HIS A 126 -1.82 -15.99 0.28
N LYS A 127 -2.21 -16.92 -0.60
CA LYS A 127 -3.46 -16.85 -1.39
C LYS A 127 -4.68 -16.56 -0.53
N GLU A 128 -4.90 -17.37 0.52
CA GLU A 128 -6.05 -17.18 1.40
C GLU A 128 -6.06 -15.82 2.10
N ARG A 129 -4.89 -15.36 2.56
CA ARG A 129 -4.74 -14.06 3.23
C ARG A 129 -5.15 -12.93 2.30
N VAL A 130 -4.73 -12.98 1.03
CA VAL A 130 -5.08 -11.96 0.05
C VAL A 130 -6.57 -12.00 -0.28
N ILE A 131 -7.13 -13.18 -0.57
CA ILE A 131 -8.55 -13.30 -0.92
C ILE A 131 -9.46 -12.83 0.21
N LYS A 132 -9.18 -13.23 1.46
CA LYS A 132 -9.94 -12.81 2.65
C LYS A 132 -9.71 -11.33 2.95
N GLY A 133 -8.47 -10.85 2.78
CA GLY A 133 -8.13 -9.45 2.99
C GLY A 133 -8.84 -8.50 2.03
N LEU A 134 -9.08 -8.88 0.78
CA LEU A 134 -9.69 -8.01 -0.22
C LEU A 134 -11.18 -7.70 0.02
N LEU A 135 -11.85 -8.34 0.98
CA LEU A 135 -13.30 -8.17 1.22
C LEU A 135 -13.69 -6.70 1.41
N ALA A 136 -12.97 -5.93 2.23
CA ALA A 136 -13.30 -4.52 2.45
C ALA A 136 -13.09 -3.64 1.21
N ALA A 137 -12.17 -4.00 0.31
CA ALA A 137 -11.96 -3.28 -0.95
C ALA A 137 -13.04 -3.61 -2.00
N LEU A 138 -13.69 -4.78 -1.91
CA LEU A 138 -14.85 -5.11 -2.74
C LEU A 138 -16.07 -4.25 -2.39
N ASP A 139 -16.19 -3.86 -1.13
CA ASP A 139 -17.26 -3.00 -0.61
C ASP A 139 -16.86 -1.51 -0.55
N ASP A 140 -15.80 -1.10 -1.25
CA ASP A 140 -15.33 0.28 -1.27
C ASP A 140 -16.41 1.24 -1.81
N ARG A 141 -16.56 2.45 -1.25
CA ARG A 141 -17.58 3.41 -1.75
C ARG A 141 -17.32 3.87 -3.19
N LYS A 142 -16.08 3.80 -3.70
CA LYS A 142 -15.73 4.20 -5.06
C LYS A 142 -15.78 3.01 -6.02
N ARG A 143 -16.60 3.13 -7.07
CA ARG A 143 -16.80 2.09 -8.10
C ARG A 143 -15.49 1.62 -8.74
N THR A 144 -14.58 2.54 -9.03
CA THR A 144 -13.27 2.22 -9.64
C THR A 144 -12.42 1.33 -8.75
N VAL A 145 -12.44 1.54 -7.43
CA VAL A 145 -11.73 0.69 -6.46
C VAL A 145 -12.37 -0.69 -6.40
N ARG A 146 -13.71 -0.78 -6.35
CA ARG A 146 -14.41 -2.07 -6.39
C ARG A 146 -14.07 -2.90 -7.63
N GLN A 147 -14.09 -2.26 -8.82
CA GLN A 147 -13.73 -2.94 -10.07
C GLN A 147 -12.29 -3.45 -10.07
N ALA A 148 -11.35 -2.66 -9.56
CA ALA A 148 -9.96 -3.08 -9.39
C ALA A 148 -9.86 -4.25 -8.40
N ALA A 149 -10.54 -4.18 -7.26
CA ALA A 149 -10.54 -5.22 -6.23
C ALA A 149 -11.10 -6.55 -6.75
N VAL A 150 -12.19 -6.52 -7.52
CA VAL A 150 -12.75 -7.70 -8.20
C VAL A 150 -11.72 -8.33 -9.14
N LYS A 151 -11.05 -7.52 -9.97
CA LYS A 151 -10.03 -8.01 -10.90
C LYS A 151 -8.87 -8.67 -10.17
N VAL A 152 -8.35 -8.02 -9.12
CA VAL A 152 -7.27 -8.56 -8.29
C VAL A 152 -7.72 -9.87 -7.64
N ARG A 153 -8.88 -9.90 -6.99
CA ARG A 153 -9.38 -11.11 -6.32
C ARG A 153 -9.52 -12.28 -7.29
N ASN A 154 -10.08 -12.05 -8.48
CA ASN A 154 -10.23 -13.10 -9.50
C ASN A 154 -8.87 -13.65 -9.95
N GLN A 155 -7.88 -12.77 -10.16
CA GLN A 155 -6.52 -13.18 -10.50
C GLN A 155 -5.90 -14.05 -9.40
N TRP A 156 -6.10 -13.70 -8.13
CA TRP A 156 -5.61 -14.47 -6.99
C TRP A 156 -6.39 -15.78 -6.76
N SER A 157 -7.67 -15.84 -7.13
CA SER A 157 -8.50 -17.05 -6.99
C SER A 157 -8.05 -18.19 -7.91
N ILE A 158 -7.48 -17.87 -9.07
CA ILE A 158 -7.02 -18.84 -10.08
C ILE A 158 -5.55 -19.26 -9.92
N LEU A 159 -4.81 -18.69 -8.95
CA LEU A 159 -3.49 -19.17 -8.56
C LEU A 159 -3.59 -20.58 -7.99
#